data_AF-A0A1H8W1C1-F1
#
_entry.id   AF-A0A1H8W1C1-F1
#
_cell.length_a   1.000
_cell.length_b   1.000
_cell.length_c   1.000
_cell.angle_alpha   90.00
_cell.angle_beta   90.00
_cell.angle_gamma   90.00
#
_symmetry.space_group_name_H-M   'P 1'
#
loop_
_entity.id
_entity.type
_entity.pdbx_description
1 polymer ?
#
loop_
_entity_poly.entity_id
_entity_poly.type
_entity_poly.pdbx_seq_one_letter_code
_entity_poly.pdbx_strand_id
1 'polypeptide(L)'
;MHVLDSSAFIHEYHTDNETASIPMVQSELEGEHAFRFDAMEGAGMHIHIPAEGTVEKVVRAAGETGDADVLSDTDVRLVAAAFELSGTLVTDDYAMQNVANHLGVTVEAIAQDGISEQRDWKFQCSGCGREFDDQKERCPICGSDLTRKNPA
;
A
#
# COMPACT_ATOMS: atom_id res chain seq x y z
N MET A 1 -7.50 15.52 -11.14
CA MET A 1 -8.19 14.90 -9.98
C MET A 1 -7.44 13.65 -9.58
N HIS A 2 -7.14 13.48 -8.30
CA HIS A 2 -6.46 12.33 -7.72
C HIS A 2 -7.45 11.45 -6.97
N VAL A 3 -7.52 10.17 -7.31
CA VAL A 3 -8.36 9.18 -6.64
C VAL A 3 -7.52 8.45 -5.61
N LEU A 4 -7.87 8.62 -4.34
CA LEU A 4 -7.06 8.22 -3.19
C LEU A 4 -7.50 6.85 -2.69
N ASP A 5 -6.55 5.92 -2.65
CA ASP A 5 -6.62 4.62 -1.99
C ASP A 5 -6.35 4.76 -0.47
N SER A 6 -6.68 3.73 0.31
CA SER A 6 -6.40 3.60 1.75
C SER A 6 -4.95 3.95 2.10
N SER A 7 -3.98 3.51 1.29
CA SER A 7 -2.57 3.83 1.49
C SER A 7 -2.25 5.32 1.41
N ALA A 8 -3.00 6.11 0.63
CA ALA A 8 -2.82 7.56 0.57
C ALA A 8 -3.20 8.24 1.90
N PHE A 9 -4.18 7.70 2.63
CA PHE A 9 -4.56 8.20 3.95
C PHE A 9 -3.58 7.75 5.04
N ILE A 10 -3.07 6.52 4.92
CA ILE A 10 -2.10 5.93 5.85
C ILE A 10 -0.76 6.66 5.78
N HIS A 11 -0.28 6.97 4.57
CA HIS A 11 0.99 7.64 4.34
C HIS A 11 0.91 9.16 4.31
N GLU A 12 -0.21 9.74 4.76
CA GLU A 12 -0.41 11.18 4.81
C GLU A 12 -0.09 11.87 3.47
N TYR A 13 -0.60 11.32 2.37
CA TYR A 13 -0.41 11.91 1.06
C TYR A 13 -0.93 13.36 1.03
N HIS A 14 -0.16 14.25 0.40
CA HIS A 14 -0.49 15.67 0.27
C HIS A 14 -0.45 16.07 -1.20
N THR A 15 -1.47 16.79 -1.65
CA THR A 15 -1.58 17.30 -3.02
C THR A 15 -2.40 18.59 -3.06
N ASP A 16 -2.09 19.46 -4.02
CA ASP A 16 -2.89 20.66 -4.31
C ASP A 16 -4.01 20.37 -5.34
N ASN A 17 -4.04 19.16 -5.89
CA ASN A 17 -5.05 18.76 -6.88
C ASN A 17 -6.40 18.44 -6.20
N GLU A 18 -7.49 18.54 -6.97
CA GLU A 18 -8.79 18.01 -6.54
C GLU A 18 -8.67 16.51 -6.21
N THR A 19 -9.18 16.11 -5.05
CA THR A 19 -9.13 14.73 -4.57
C THR A 19 -10.50 14.08 -4.62
N ALA A 20 -10.50 12.76 -4.81
CA ALA A 20 -11.68 11.93 -4.71
C ALA A 20 -11.34 10.59 -4.04
N SER A 21 -12.32 9.94 -3.44
CA SER A 21 -12.20 8.55 -2.98
C SER A 21 -13.58 7.89 -3.02
N ILE A 22 -13.66 6.62 -2.62
CA ILE A 22 -14.92 5.87 -2.56
C ILE A 22 -15.34 5.62 -1.10
N PRO A 23 -16.63 5.44 -0.80
CA PRO A 23 -17.09 5.20 0.58
C PRO A 23 -16.45 3.96 1.23
N MET A 24 -16.09 2.96 0.43
CA MET A 24 -15.57 1.69 0.92
C MET A 24 -14.17 1.84 1.56
N VAL A 25 -13.36 2.76 1.05
CA VAL A 25 -12.04 3.11 1.65
C VAL A 25 -12.21 3.58 3.08
N GLN A 26 -13.20 4.42 3.37
CA GLN A 26 -13.45 4.87 4.74
C GLN A 26 -13.71 3.69 5.69
N SER A 27 -14.40 2.65 5.21
CA SER A 27 -14.73 1.47 6.01
C SER A 27 -13.52 0.58 6.30
N GLU A 28 -12.44 0.70 5.53
CA GLU A 28 -11.18 -0.01 5.76
C GLU A 28 -10.25 0.72 6.74
N LEU A 29 -10.42 2.04 6.88
CA LEU A 29 -9.58 2.86 7.73
C LEU A 29 -10.04 2.78 9.19
N GLU A 30 -9.07 2.74 10.09
CA GLU A 30 -9.30 2.76 11.54
C GLU A 30 -8.54 3.92 12.20
N GLY A 31 -9.02 4.35 13.37
CA GLY A 31 -8.33 5.32 14.22
C GLY A 31 -8.08 6.66 13.53
N GLU A 32 -6.82 7.11 13.55
CA GLU A 32 -6.42 8.41 13.00
C GLU A 32 -6.63 8.54 11.49
N HIS A 33 -6.48 7.45 10.74
CA HIS A 33 -6.60 7.47 9.29
C HIS A 33 -8.06 7.66 8.85
N ALA A 34 -9.02 7.09 9.59
CA ALA A 34 -10.45 7.32 9.37
C ALA A 34 -10.82 8.80 9.63
N PHE A 35 -10.31 9.39 10.72
CA PHE A 35 -10.52 10.82 10.98
C PHE A 35 -9.92 11.71 9.89
N ARG A 36 -8.79 11.31 9.31
CA ARG A 36 -8.18 12.03 8.17
C ARG A 36 -9.08 11.95 6.94
N PHE A 37 -9.68 10.79 6.66
CA PHE A 37 -10.66 10.65 5.58
C PHE A 37 -11.83 11.61 5.77
N ASP A 38 -12.47 11.58 6.93
CA ASP A 38 -13.62 12.43 7.25
C ASP A 38 -13.26 13.93 7.16
N ALA A 39 -12.05 14.30 7.59
CA ALA A 39 -11.55 15.66 7.49
C ALA A 39 -11.33 16.10 6.04
N MET A 40 -10.77 15.24 5.19
CA MET A 40 -10.59 15.53 3.77
C MET A 40 -11.93 15.61 3.02
N GLU A 41 -12.89 14.73 3.35
CA GLU A 41 -14.26 14.82 2.85
C GLU A 41 -14.89 16.17 3.24
N GLY A 42 -14.81 16.54 4.52
CA GLY A 42 -15.30 17.83 5.01
C GLY A 42 -14.57 19.06 4.41
N ALA A 43 -13.33 18.88 3.95
CA ALA A 43 -12.54 19.90 3.26
C ALA A 43 -12.80 19.96 1.74
N GLY A 44 -13.66 19.08 1.19
CA GLY A 44 -14.08 19.11 -0.21
C GLY A 44 -13.58 17.96 -1.08
N MET A 45 -12.97 16.91 -0.51
CA MET A 45 -12.68 15.68 -1.25
C MET A 45 -13.99 15.06 -1.76
N HIS A 46 -14.02 14.70 -3.04
CA HIS A 46 -15.20 14.16 -3.68
C HIS A 46 -15.40 12.68 -3.35
N ILE A 47 -16.57 12.30 -2.84
CA ILE A 47 -16.93 10.88 -2.67
C ILE A 47 -17.62 10.40 -3.94
N HIS A 48 -16.96 9.51 -4.68
CA HIS A 48 -17.45 8.95 -5.92
C HIS A 48 -17.91 7.51 -5.74
N ILE A 49 -19.00 7.14 -6.40
CA ILE A 49 -19.46 5.75 -6.47
C ILE A 49 -19.46 5.37 -7.95
N PRO A 50 -18.57 4.47 -8.39
CA PRO A 50 -18.48 4.11 -9.80
C PRO A 50 -19.74 3.36 -10.25
N ALA A 51 -20.09 3.49 -11.53
CA ALA A 51 -21.19 2.73 -12.10
C ALA A 51 -20.80 1.25 -12.20
N GLU A 52 -21.78 0.36 -11.95
CA GLU A 52 -21.57 -1.10 -11.99
C GLU A 52 -21.04 -1.58 -13.35
N GLY A 53 -21.46 -0.96 -14.46
CA GLY A 53 -20.92 -1.29 -15.78
C GLY A 53 -19.43 -0.96 -15.95
N THR A 54 -18.91 0.03 -15.21
CA THR A 54 -17.47 0.31 -15.18
C THR A 54 -16.75 -0.68 -14.27
N VAL A 55 -17.33 -1.03 -13.12
CA VAL A 55 -16.80 -2.06 -12.24
C VAL A 55 -16.62 -3.39 -13.00
N GLU A 56 -17.63 -3.84 -13.73
CA GLU A 56 -17.55 -5.05 -14.58
C GLU A 56 -16.41 -4.97 -15.61
N LYS A 57 -16.18 -3.79 -16.19
CA LYS A 57 -15.08 -3.56 -17.13
C LYS A 57 -13.72 -3.72 -16.45
N VAL A 58 -13.57 -3.21 -15.21
CA VAL A 58 -12.34 -3.38 -14.43
C VAL A 58 -12.13 -4.84 -14.04
N VAL A 59 -13.17 -5.56 -13.59
CA VAL A 59 -13.09 -6.99 -13.29
C VAL A 59 -12.60 -7.78 -14.50
N ARG A 60 -13.12 -7.46 -15.69
CA ARG A 60 -12.66 -8.10 -16.93
C ARG A 60 -11.19 -7.78 -17.22
N ALA A 61 -10.77 -6.54 -17.06
CA ALA A 61 -9.38 -6.14 -17.23
C ALA A 61 -8.45 -6.86 -16.24
N ALA A 62 -8.85 -6.99 -14.98
CA ALA A 62 -8.12 -7.75 -13.97
C ALA A 62 -7.98 -9.24 -14.36
N GLY A 63 -9.00 -9.81 -14.99
CA GLY A 63 -8.93 -11.17 -15.53
C GLY A 63 -7.96 -11.30 -16.72
N GLU A 64 -7.81 -10.25 -17.51
CA GLU A 64 -6.87 -10.20 -18.65
C GLU A 64 -5.41 -10.00 -18.19
N THR A 65 -5.17 -9.24 -17.12
CA THR A 65 -3.83 -9.07 -16.53
C THR A 65 -3.42 -10.22 -15.60
N GLY A 66 -4.39 -11.00 -15.11
CA GLY A 66 -4.17 -12.10 -14.17
C GLY A 66 -4.18 -11.68 -12.71
N ASP A 67 -4.61 -10.46 -12.40
CA ASP A 67 -4.65 -9.89 -11.05
C ASP A 67 -6.02 -10.05 -10.36
N ALA A 68 -7.03 -10.61 -11.05
CA ALA A 68 -8.40 -10.71 -10.54
C ALA A 68 -8.55 -11.45 -9.19
N ASP A 69 -7.69 -12.45 -8.92
CA ASP A 69 -7.74 -13.21 -7.67
C ASP A 69 -7.07 -12.48 -6.49
N VAL A 70 -6.33 -11.40 -6.76
CA VAL A 70 -5.59 -10.62 -5.77
C VAL A 70 -6.36 -9.37 -5.36
N LEU A 71 -7.07 -8.75 -6.31
CA LEU A 71 -7.82 -7.52 -6.07
C LEU A 71 -9.09 -7.76 -5.24
N SER A 72 -9.30 -6.92 -4.24
CA SER A 72 -10.53 -6.81 -3.47
C SER A 72 -11.63 -6.04 -4.23
N ASP A 73 -12.86 -6.07 -3.72
CA ASP A 73 -13.96 -5.26 -4.28
C ASP A 73 -13.66 -3.76 -4.17
N THR A 74 -13.02 -3.32 -3.08
CA THR A 74 -12.56 -1.93 -2.90
C THR A 74 -11.61 -1.53 -4.00
N ASP A 75 -10.60 -2.37 -4.29
CA ASP A 75 -9.55 -2.09 -5.27
C ASP A 75 -10.15 -1.93 -6.67
N VAL A 76 -11.03 -2.85 -7.06
CA VAL A 76 -11.73 -2.82 -8.35
C VAL A 76 -12.57 -1.54 -8.46
N ARG A 77 -13.28 -1.16 -7.40
CA ARG A 77 -14.09 0.07 -7.38
C ARG A 77 -13.24 1.34 -7.41
N LEU A 78 -12.06 1.35 -6.78
CA LEU A 78 -11.13 2.47 -6.85
C LEU A 78 -10.59 2.68 -8.26
N VAL A 79 -10.14 1.60 -8.92
CA VAL A 79 -9.71 1.66 -10.32
C VAL A 79 -10.87 2.10 -11.22
N ALA A 80 -12.10 1.62 -10.97
CA ALA A 80 -13.28 2.04 -11.71
C ALA A 80 -13.58 3.54 -11.50
N ALA A 81 -13.48 4.04 -10.27
CA ALA A 81 -13.66 5.45 -9.96
C ALA A 81 -12.63 6.33 -10.67
N ALA A 82 -11.35 5.93 -10.64
CA ALA A 82 -10.29 6.61 -11.38
C ALA A 82 -10.55 6.62 -12.89
N PHE A 83 -11.03 5.51 -13.45
CA PHE A 83 -11.42 5.41 -14.85
C PHE A 83 -12.57 6.35 -15.23
N GLU A 84 -13.65 6.39 -14.45
CA GLU A 84 -14.82 7.25 -14.76
C GLU A 84 -14.50 8.74 -14.64
N LEU A 85 -13.74 9.11 -13.61
CA LEU A 85 -13.36 10.50 -13.35
C LEU A 85 -12.23 10.97 -14.27
N SER A 86 -11.66 10.08 -15.11
CA SER A 86 -10.42 10.34 -15.85
C SER A 86 -9.33 10.89 -14.93
N GLY A 87 -9.26 10.33 -13.71
CA GLY A 87 -8.38 10.76 -12.63
C GLY A 87 -7.07 9.97 -12.59
N THR A 88 -6.15 10.44 -11.76
CA THR A 88 -4.93 9.71 -11.41
C THR A 88 -5.20 8.84 -10.19
N LEU A 89 -5.00 7.53 -10.29
CA LEU A 89 -5.08 6.62 -9.16
C LEU A 89 -3.82 6.75 -8.29
N VAL A 90 -3.99 7.10 -7.02
CA VAL A 90 -2.90 7.21 -6.05
C VAL A 90 -2.91 5.95 -5.18
N THR A 91 -1.98 5.04 -5.43
CA THR A 91 -1.87 3.74 -4.73
C THR A 91 -0.43 3.22 -4.76
N ASP A 92 -0.07 2.42 -3.78
CA ASP A 92 1.18 1.66 -3.70
C ASP A 92 1.02 0.18 -4.10
N ASP A 93 -0.21 -0.29 -4.38
CA ASP A 93 -0.48 -1.68 -4.73
C ASP A 93 -0.18 -2.00 -6.20
N TYR A 94 0.76 -2.92 -6.46
CA TYR A 94 1.18 -3.27 -7.82
C TYR A 94 0.07 -3.91 -8.68
N ALA A 95 -0.85 -4.68 -8.09
CA ALA A 95 -1.95 -5.30 -8.83
C ALA A 95 -2.93 -4.22 -9.33
N MET A 96 -3.26 -3.24 -8.49
CA MET A 96 -4.06 -2.08 -8.89
C MET A 96 -3.38 -1.28 -10.00
N GLN A 97 -2.08 -1.05 -9.88
CA GLN A 97 -1.30 -0.34 -10.90
C GLN A 97 -1.29 -1.07 -12.24
N ASN A 98 -1.16 -2.39 -12.25
CA ASN A 98 -1.19 -3.20 -13.48
C ASN A 98 -2.53 -3.07 -14.20
N VAL A 99 -3.64 -3.23 -13.48
CA VAL A 99 -4.98 -3.13 -14.04
C VAL A 99 -5.29 -1.71 -14.51
N ALA A 100 -4.93 -0.70 -13.71
CA ALA A 100 -5.06 0.71 -14.09
C ALA A 100 -4.30 1.03 -15.38
N ASN A 101 -3.04 0.59 -15.49
CA ASN A 101 -2.22 0.77 -16.69
C ASN A 101 -2.82 0.07 -17.92
N HIS A 102 -3.34 -1.15 -17.77
CA HIS A 102 -4.02 -1.88 -18.86
C HIS A 102 -5.27 -1.14 -19.35
N LEU A 103 -5.97 -0.43 -18.46
CA LEU A 103 -7.14 0.39 -18.77
C LEU A 103 -6.81 1.81 -19.26
N GLY A 104 -5.53 2.20 -19.26
CA GLY A 104 -5.08 3.55 -19.61
C GLY A 104 -5.37 4.60 -18.53
N VAL A 105 -5.56 4.19 -17.28
CA VAL A 105 -5.69 5.08 -16.12
C VAL A 105 -4.30 5.46 -15.64
N THR A 106 -4.07 6.76 -15.44
CA THR A 106 -2.80 7.26 -14.90
C THR A 106 -2.65 6.83 -13.44
N VAL A 107 -1.46 6.40 -13.07
CA VAL A 107 -1.11 6.00 -11.71
C VAL A 107 -0.04 6.92 -11.16
N GLU A 108 -0.20 7.32 -9.91
CA GLU A 108 0.84 7.95 -9.10
C GLU A 108 1.14 7.07 -7.90
N ALA A 109 2.38 6.58 -7.80
CA ALA A 109 2.81 5.84 -6.62
C ALA A 109 3.02 6.81 -5.46
N ILE A 110 2.62 6.39 -4.25
CA ILE A 110 2.91 7.16 -3.04
C ILE A 110 4.41 7.10 -2.81
N ALA A 111 5.07 8.25 -2.90
CA ALA A 111 6.48 8.35 -2.58
C ALA A 111 6.66 8.07 -1.09
N GLN A 112 7.03 6.83 -0.75
CA GLN A 112 7.58 6.55 0.56
C GLN A 112 8.95 7.25 0.63
N ASP A 113 9.19 8.03 1.68
CA ASP A 113 10.56 8.31 2.10
C ASP A 113 11.27 6.96 2.14
N GLY A 114 12.24 6.75 1.25
CA GLY A 114 12.93 5.47 1.13
C GLY A 114 13.49 5.04 2.49
N ILE A 115 13.82 3.74 2.64
CA ILE A 115 14.35 3.14 3.88
C ILE A 115 15.33 4.12 4.58
N SER A 116 14.85 4.78 5.63
CA SER A 116 15.66 5.73 6.41
C SER A 116 16.59 5.02 7.39
N GLU A 117 16.39 3.72 7.58
CA GLU A 117 17.13 2.90 8.54
C GLU A 117 17.43 1.51 7.97
N GLN A 118 18.69 1.31 7.58
CA GLN A 118 19.21 -0.03 7.26
C GLN A 118 19.67 -0.68 8.56
N ARG A 119 18.91 -1.67 9.06
CA ARG A 119 19.23 -2.35 10.33
C ARG A 119 20.17 -3.53 10.10
N ASP A 120 21.41 -3.37 10.55
CA ASP A 120 22.37 -4.48 10.65
C ASP A 120 22.00 -5.38 11.84
N TRP A 121 21.49 -6.56 11.56
CA TRP A 121 21.17 -7.55 12.58
C TRP A 121 22.45 -8.20 13.11
N LYS A 122 22.65 -8.16 14.43
CA LYS A 122 23.73 -8.91 15.10
C LYS A 122 23.21 -10.22 15.68
N PHE A 123 24.04 -11.25 15.62
CA PHE A 123 23.79 -12.58 16.16
C PHE A 123 24.63 -12.79 17.41
N GLN A 124 24.01 -13.17 18.53
CA GLN A 124 24.70 -13.43 19.79
C GLN A 124 24.70 -14.93 20.13
N CYS A 125 25.86 -15.46 20.52
CA CYS A 125 25.97 -16.83 20.99
C CYS A 125 25.31 -17.03 22.35
N SER A 126 24.40 -18.01 22.43
CA SER A 126 23.71 -18.41 23.67
C SER A 126 24.64 -18.97 24.75
N GLY A 127 25.80 -19.53 24.37
CA GLY A 127 26.75 -20.13 25.29
C GLY A 127 27.81 -19.15 25.81
N CYS A 128 28.56 -18.51 24.90
CA CYS A 128 29.71 -17.66 25.25
C CYS A 128 29.43 -16.16 25.15
N GLY A 129 28.24 -15.75 24.71
CA GLY A 129 27.82 -14.34 24.65
C GLY A 129 28.44 -13.50 23.53
N ARG A 130 29.31 -14.07 22.68
CA ARG A 130 29.96 -13.35 21.57
C ARG A 130 28.97 -12.96 20.48
N GLU A 131 29.21 -11.79 19.90
CA GLU A 131 28.40 -11.23 18.81
C GLU A 131 29.09 -11.44 17.46
N PHE A 132 28.28 -11.65 16.44
CA PHE A 132 28.68 -11.85 15.05
C PHE A 132 27.75 -11.05 14.15
N ASP A 133 28.29 -10.46 13.09
CA ASP A 133 27.51 -9.69 12.12
C ASP A 133 26.82 -10.61 11.08
N ASP A 134 27.30 -11.86 10.94
CA ASP A 134 26.73 -12.87 10.05
C ASP A 134 26.00 -13.99 10.80
N GLN A 135 24.92 -14.50 10.21
CA GLN A 135 24.28 -15.73 10.67
C GLN A 135 25.20 -16.93 10.41
N LYS A 136 25.62 -17.62 11.47
CA LYS A 136 26.36 -18.88 11.38
C LYS A 136 25.52 -20.01 11.96
N GLU A 137 25.68 -21.22 11.43
CA GLU A 137 24.97 -22.40 11.94
C GLU A 137 25.30 -22.66 13.41
N ARG A 138 26.56 -22.46 13.80
CA ARG A 138 27.04 -22.62 15.18
C ARG A 138 28.14 -21.64 15.53
N CYS A 139 28.29 -21.33 16.81
CA CYS A 139 29.38 -20.51 17.31
C CYS A 139 30.74 -21.19 17.02
N PRO A 140 31.66 -20.55 16.29
CA PRO A 140 32.97 -21.14 15.98
C PRO A 140 33.88 -21.26 17.21
N ILE A 141 33.49 -20.69 18.35
CA ILE A 141 34.28 -20.67 19.58
C ILE A 141 33.84 -21.76 20.55
N CYS A 142 32.53 -21.93 20.76
CA CYS A 142 32.00 -22.85 21.77
C CYS A 142 30.97 -23.86 21.23
N GLY A 143 30.64 -23.79 19.94
CA GLY A 143 29.74 -24.75 19.28
C GLY A 143 28.24 -24.61 19.61
N SER A 144 27.86 -23.64 20.45
CA SER A 144 26.46 -23.34 20.81
C SER A 144 25.74 -22.56 19.69
N ASP A 145 24.42 -22.54 19.76
CA ASP A 145 23.57 -21.87 18.77
C ASP A 145 23.60 -20.33 18.92
N LEU A 146 23.41 -19.64 17.80
CA LEU A 146 23.34 -18.18 17.72
C LEU A 146 21.87 -17.72 17.73
N THR A 147 21.58 -16.67 18.51
CA THR A 147 20.27 -16.04 18.57
C THR A 147 20.33 -14.64 17.98
N ARG A 148 19.30 -14.24 17.22
CA ARG A 148 19.20 -12.87 16.70
C ARG A 148 19.03 -11.88 17.86
N LYS A 149 19.92 -10.91 17.96
CA LYS A 149 19.79 -9.80 18.91
C LYS A 149 19.01 -8.69 18.22
N ASN A 150 18.02 -8.11 18.91
CA ASN A 150 17.40 -6.90 18.39
C ASN A 150 18.47 -5.80 18.35
N PRO A 151 18.70 -5.15 17.19
CA PRO A 151 19.51 -3.95 17.16
C PRO A 151 18.86 -2.92 18.09
N ALA A 152 19.70 -2.23 18.87
CA ALA A 152 19.26 -1.15 19.74
C ALA A 152 19.11 0.14 18.94
#